data_AF-A0A946S0Y0-F1
#
_entry.id   AF-A0A946S0Y0-F1
#
_cell.length_a   1.000
_cell.length_b   1.000
_cell.length_c   1.000
_cell.angle_alpha   90.00
_cell.angle_beta   90.00
_cell.angle_gamma   90.00
#
_symmetry.space_group_name_H-M   'P 1'
#
loop_
_entity.id
_entity.type
_entity.pdbx_description
1 polymer ?
#
loop_
_entity_poly.entity_id
_entity_poly.type
_entity_poly.pdbx_seq_one_letter_code
_entity_poly.pdbx_strand_id
1 'polypeptide(L)'
;LIDETDLNKTFWRLSGLPVEMPDIVIKKINSLNAEEKKNFLNNIFDTARSPIMHFHIIYLLNHLDEEDDTFKDLANTFLEIALSDDFYEEVQAFMAALKWSIHCILLETRHESLPNSIILSLAWGHAHKMTALFKSMLAPFDWIKDTFEKANEHLIQTKMMPDYINYNYELVHDIANTRVLTPIQFILSSVAFLLKDRKLEDFPEGLIDKIWKRMIYSEEERPFPRHELFQDITLSFDSINSFIEDDVNDELFEKVNSVVRPEAEKGQKTKELTRLNLNELEKDFTHKKDWIHLNLSVGMLPIYADFRPVLQNIIKKIDLKLILEKDLQTAYHAIQFLVFQVKGLDKDETRNKMYHELRSLIDYLLENKDTGDEHDKDLKQQLFLNLFDSGYQVSIVPGDPIKTAQLFSEFLVDNLERLVELLPNLEVILFRFCNETPVEISKYYWRVWLNTER
;
A
#
# COMPACT_ATOMS: atom_id res chain seq x y z
N LEU A 1 1.36 -14.66 -27.37
CA LEU A 1 0.68 -13.34 -27.35
C LEU A 1 0.71 -12.62 -28.69
N ILE A 2 1.84 -12.10 -29.19
CA ILE A 2 1.86 -11.40 -30.51
C ILE A 2 1.29 -12.30 -31.62
N ASP A 3 1.74 -13.56 -31.67
CA ASP A 3 1.28 -14.56 -32.64
C ASP A 3 -0.18 -15.00 -32.44
N GLU A 4 -0.72 -14.82 -31.23
CA GLU A 4 -2.04 -15.32 -30.85
C GLU A 4 -3.14 -14.26 -30.98
N THR A 5 -2.82 -12.99 -30.73
CA THR A 5 -3.83 -11.94 -30.57
C THR A 5 -3.61 -10.66 -31.37
N ASP A 6 -2.52 -10.56 -32.15
CA ASP A 6 -2.01 -9.35 -32.81
C ASP A 6 -1.25 -8.38 -31.90
N LEU A 7 -0.49 -7.47 -32.52
CA LEU A 7 0.38 -6.50 -31.84
C LEU A 7 -0.40 -5.46 -31.03
N ASN A 8 -1.51 -4.94 -31.56
CA ASN A 8 -2.33 -3.93 -30.88
C ASN A 8 -2.92 -4.49 -29.58
N LYS A 9 -3.53 -5.68 -29.65
CA LYS A 9 -4.10 -6.32 -28.45
C LYS A 9 -3.02 -6.75 -27.47
N THR A 10 -1.86 -7.16 -27.96
CA THR A 10 -0.72 -7.51 -27.09
C THR A 10 -0.25 -6.28 -26.32
N PHE A 11 0.00 -5.17 -27.01
CA PHE A 11 0.38 -3.91 -26.36
C PHE A 11 -0.68 -3.49 -25.36
N TRP A 12 -1.95 -3.41 -25.77
CA TRP A 12 -3.03 -2.98 -24.89
C TRP A 12 -3.17 -3.83 -23.62
N ARG A 13 -3.01 -5.16 -23.71
CA ARG A 13 -3.06 -6.05 -22.54
C ARG A 13 -1.89 -5.84 -21.58
N LEU A 14 -0.68 -5.70 -22.12
CA LEU A 14 0.53 -5.49 -21.33
C LEU A 14 0.57 -4.08 -20.72
N SER A 15 0.08 -3.08 -21.45
CA SER A 15 -0.03 -1.69 -20.99
C SER A 15 -1.08 -1.49 -19.88
N GLY A 16 -1.79 -2.54 -19.49
CA GLY A 16 -2.65 -2.56 -18.30
C GLY A 16 -1.93 -3.05 -17.03
N LEU A 17 -0.65 -3.42 -17.12
CA LEU A 17 0.15 -3.99 -16.02
C LEU A 17 1.35 -3.09 -15.70
N PRO A 18 1.76 -2.97 -14.42
CA PRO A 18 2.86 -2.07 -14.01
C PRO A 18 4.22 -2.75 -14.16
N VAL A 19 4.40 -3.45 -15.27
CA VAL A 19 5.62 -4.18 -15.63
C VAL A 19 6.25 -3.50 -16.83
N GLU A 20 7.56 -3.61 -17.01
CA GLU A 20 8.22 -3.09 -18.20
C GLU A 20 7.67 -3.73 -19.49
N MET A 21 7.48 -2.93 -20.54
CA MET A 21 7.04 -3.45 -21.83
C MET A 21 8.14 -4.32 -22.43
N PRO A 22 7.89 -5.60 -22.75
CA PRO A 22 8.93 -6.49 -23.24
C PRO A 22 9.60 -5.98 -24.52
N ASP A 23 10.93 -6.03 -24.56
CA ASP A 23 11.78 -5.71 -25.71
C ASP A 23 11.24 -6.19 -27.06
N ILE A 24 10.71 -7.42 -27.09
CA ILE A 24 10.21 -8.03 -28.31
C ILE A 24 9.00 -7.28 -28.89
N VAL A 25 8.18 -6.68 -28.03
CA VAL A 25 7.05 -5.82 -28.43
C VAL A 25 7.58 -4.52 -28.99
N ILE A 26 8.51 -3.85 -28.30
CA ILE A 26 9.13 -2.59 -28.75
C ILE A 26 9.84 -2.77 -30.10
N LYS A 27 10.69 -3.79 -30.23
CA LYS A 27 11.38 -4.14 -31.49
C LYS A 27 10.39 -4.41 -32.62
N LYS A 28 9.27 -5.08 -32.33
CA LYS A 28 8.22 -5.33 -33.32
C LYS A 28 7.56 -4.04 -33.79
N ILE A 29 7.27 -3.10 -32.88
CA ILE A 29 6.70 -1.78 -33.22
C ILE A 29 7.71 -0.95 -34.05
N ASN A 30 8.99 -0.96 -33.67
CA ASN A 30 10.04 -0.27 -34.42
C ASN A 30 10.25 -0.83 -35.82
N SER A 31 9.97 -2.13 -36.03
CA SER A 31 10.05 -2.76 -37.35
C SER A 31 8.89 -2.43 -38.29
N LEU A 32 7.84 -1.77 -37.81
CA LEU A 32 6.71 -1.34 -38.64
C LEU A 32 7.17 -0.27 -39.63
N ASN A 33 6.61 -0.30 -40.84
CA ASN A 33 6.84 0.80 -41.78
C ASN A 33 6.14 2.09 -41.29
N ALA A 34 6.45 3.25 -41.90
CA ALA A 34 5.95 4.54 -41.44
C ALA A 34 4.41 4.63 -41.38
N GLU A 35 3.70 4.02 -42.34
CA GLU A 35 2.23 4.02 -42.38
C GLU A 35 1.64 3.10 -41.30
N GLU A 36 2.19 1.89 -41.14
CA GLU A 36 1.81 0.94 -40.09
C GLU A 36 2.07 1.52 -38.70
N LYS A 37 3.23 2.15 -38.49
CA LYS A 37 3.60 2.79 -37.22
C LYS A 37 2.64 3.94 -36.90
N LYS A 38 2.32 4.79 -37.88
CA LYS A 38 1.32 5.86 -37.72
C LYS A 38 -0.05 5.31 -37.36
N ASN A 39 -0.52 4.27 -38.05
CA ASN A 39 -1.81 3.64 -37.76
C ASN A 39 -1.82 3.00 -36.36
N PHE A 40 -0.73 2.36 -35.96
CA PHE A 40 -0.56 1.79 -34.62
C PHE A 40 -0.63 2.87 -33.53
N LEU A 41 0.10 3.97 -33.68
CA LEU A 41 0.09 5.09 -32.74
C LEU A 41 -1.28 5.74 -32.64
N ASN A 42 -1.95 6.00 -33.77
CA ASN A 42 -3.32 6.54 -33.77
C ASN A 42 -4.28 5.63 -32.99
N ASN A 43 -4.24 4.32 -33.25
CA ASN A 43 -5.08 3.35 -32.54
C ASN A 43 -4.81 3.34 -31.03
N ILE A 44 -3.54 3.46 -30.63
CA ILE A 44 -3.16 3.53 -29.22
C ILE A 44 -3.68 4.81 -28.58
N PHE A 45 -3.47 5.97 -29.20
CA PHE A 45 -3.93 7.25 -28.65
C PHE A 45 -5.46 7.30 -28.52
N ASP A 46 -6.20 6.70 -29.46
CA ASP A 46 -7.66 6.60 -29.40
C ASP A 46 -8.16 5.66 -28.27
N THR A 47 -7.31 4.72 -27.83
CA THR A 47 -7.63 3.70 -26.82
C THR A 47 -6.93 3.92 -25.47
N ALA A 48 -6.01 4.88 -25.38
CA ALA A 48 -5.24 5.25 -24.20
C ALA A 48 -6.13 5.88 -23.13
N ARG A 49 -6.61 5.07 -22.18
CA ARG A 49 -7.67 5.53 -21.26
C ARG A 49 -7.46 5.15 -19.79
N SER A 50 -6.25 4.78 -19.41
CA SER A 50 -5.89 4.55 -18.01
C SER A 50 -4.53 5.17 -17.69
N PRO A 51 -4.27 5.56 -16.44
CA PRO A 51 -2.96 6.07 -16.03
C PRO A 51 -1.79 5.16 -16.38
N ILE A 52 -1.97 3.84 -16.26
CA ILE A 52 -0.89 2.90 -16.56
C ILE A 52 -0.52 2.86 -18.04
N MET A 53 -1.53 2.80 -18.90
CA MET A 53 -1.32 2.87 -20.34
C MET A 53 -0.70 4.19 -20.77
N HIS A 54 -0.99 5.29 -20.06
CA HIS A 54 -0.35 6.60 -20.30
C HIS A 54 1.17 6.52 -20.09
N PHE A 55 1.63 5.92 -19.00
CA PHE A 55 3.06 5.73 -18.77
C PHE A 55 3.71 4.78 -19.78
N HIS A 56 3.02 3.71 -20.17
CA HIS A 56 3.48 2.81 -21.24
C HIS A 56 3.60 3.48 -22.62
N ILE A 57 2.77 4.49 -22.89
CA ILE A 57 2.88 5.31 -24.09
C ILE A 57 4.11 6.19 -24.03
N ILE A 58 4.40 6.84 -22.90
CA ILE A 58 5.63 7.61 -22.73
C ILE A 58 6.85 6.69 -22.91
N TYR A 59 6.82 5.50 -22.29
CA TYR A 59 7.87 4.50 -22.45
C TYR A 59 8.07 4.13 -23.91
N LEU A 60 6.99 3.81 -24.62
CA LEU A 60 7.06 3.50 -26.05
C LEU A 60 7.68 4.66 -26.84
N LEU A 61 7.19 5.89 -26.65
CA LEU A 61 7.67 7.07 -27.39
C LEU A 61 9.15 7.34 -27.16
N ASN A 62 9.66 7.13 -25.94
CA ASN A 62 11.10 7.24 -25.64
C ASN A 62 11.95 6.20 -26.38
N HIS A 63 11.37 5.09 -26.81
CA HIS A 63 12.05 3.97 -27.48
C HIS A 63 11.71 3.86 -28.98
N LEU A 64 10.87 4.75 -29.50
CA LEU A 64 10.59 4.83 -30.93
C LEU A 64 11.61 5.73 -31.61
N ASP A 65 12.24 5.21 -32.65
CA ASP A 65 13.15 5.93 -33.56
C ASP A 65 14.02 6.96 -32.82
N GLU A 66 15.03 6.50 -32.06
CA GLU A 66 15.84 7.31 -31.12
C GLU A 66 16.43 8.62 -31.69
N GLU A 67 16.53 8.74 -33.02
CA GLU A 67 17.02 9.92 -33.75
C GLU A 67 15.91 10.94 -34.09
N ASP A 68 14.63 10.62 -33.90
CA ASP A 68 13.49 11.52 -34.17
C ASP A 68 13.06 12.28 -32.90
N ASP A 69 13.42 13.55 -32.85
CA ASP A 69 13.07 14.44 -31.74
C ASP A 69 11.55 14.64 -31.59
N THR A 70 10.74 14.36 -32.62
CA THR A 70 9.28 14.47 -32.57
C THR A 70 8.67 13.53 -31.53
N PHE A 71 9.16 12.30 -31.44
CA PHE A 71 8.64 11.33 -30.46
C PHE A 71 9.07 11.70 -29.03
N LYS A 72 10.28 12.26 -28.87
CA LYS A 72 10.76 12.78 -27.58
C LYS A 72 9.93 13.96 -27.11
N ASP A 73 9.61 14.91 -28.00
CA ASP A 73 8.74 16.06 -27.69
C ASP A 73 7.34 15.61 -27.28
N LEU A 74 6.80 14.59 -27.96
CA LEU A 74 5.51 14.01 -27.59
C LEU A 74 5.58 13.29 -26.24
N ALA A 75 6.63 12.51 -25.97
CA ALA A 75 6.86 11.86 -24.69
C ALA A 75 6.92 12.89 -23.55
N ASN A 76 7.63 14.00 -23.76
CA ASN A 76 7.71 15.12 -22.84
C ASN A 76 6.33 15.75 -22.59
N THR A 77 5.52 15.93 -23.62
CA THR A 77 4.14 16.45 -23.49
C THR A 77 3.28 15.54 -22.61
N PHE A 78 3.33 14.23 -22.85
CA PHE A 78 2.61 13.26 -22.03
C PHE A 78 3.13 13.21 -20.58
N LEU A 79 4.44 13.37 -20.39
CA LEU A 79 5.05 13.43 -19.07
C LEU A 79 4.59 14.68 -18.29
N GLU A 80 4.47 15.83 -18.94
CA GLU A 80 3.91 17.03 -18.32
C GLU A 80 2.45 16.84 -17.90
N ILE A 81 1.64 16.14 -18.71
CA ILE A 81 0.27 15.77 -18.35
C ILE A 81 0.28 14.86 -17.11
N ALA A 82 1.19 13.89 -17.04
CA ALA A 82 1.28 12.95 -15.91
C ALA A 82 1.62 13.64 -14.57
N LEU A 83 2.17 14.86 -14.62
CA LEU A 83 2.51 15.68 -13.45
C LEU A 83 1.42 16.72 -13.09
N SER A 84 0.31 16.75 -13.83
CA SER A 84 -0.80 17.67 -13.58
C SER A 84 -1.72 17.19 -12.43
N ASP A 85 -2.49 18.12 -11.86
CA ASP A 85 -3.48 17.78 -10.83
C ASP A 85 -4.65 16.96 -11.41
N ASP A 86 -5.09 17.26 -12.63
CA ASP A 86 -6.13 16.48 -13.34
C ASP A 86 -5.72 15.01 -13.49
N PHE A 87 -4.46 14.74 -13.84
CA PHE A 87 -3.96 13.37 -13.95
C PHE A 87 -3.86 12.69 -12.58
N TYR A 88 -3.57 13.45 -11.52
CA TYR A 88 -3.61 12.90 -10.17
C TYR A 88 -5.01 12.46 -9.76
N GLU A 89 -6.05 13.23 -10.09
CA GLU A 89 -7.44 12.82 -9.89
C GLU A 89 -7.77 11.55 -10.69
N GLU A 90 -7.30 11.44 -11.93
CA GLU A 90 -7.42 10.22 -12.73
C GLU A 90 -6.74 9.02 -12.05
N VAL A 91 -5.55 9.20 -11.49
CA VAL A 91 -4.83 8.17 -10.73
C VAL A 91 -5.61 7.78 -9.47
N GLN A 92 -6.19 8.72 -8.72
CA GLN A 92 -7.01 8.38 -7.55
C GLN A 92 -8.22 7.52 -7.95
N ALA A 93 -8.90 7.87 -9.03
CA ALA A 93 -10.01 7.08 -9.56
C ALA A 93 -9.58 5.67 -10.00
N PHE A 94 -8.43 5.56 -10.66
CA PHE A 94 -7.85 4.28 -11.04
C PHE A 94 -7.48 3.42 -9.82
N MET A 95 -6.85 4.01 -8.80
CA MET A 95 -6.46 3.31 -7.58
C MET A 95 -7.68 2.80 -6.77
N ALA A 96 -8.78 3.56 -6.75
CA ALA A 96 -10.04 3.09 -6.18
C ALA A 96 -10.60 1.87 -6.93
N ALA A 97 -10.58 1.90 -8.27
CA ALA A 97 -10.98 0.77 -9.10
C ALA A 97 -10.06 -0.46 -8.91
N LEU A 98 -8.74 -0.23 -8.76
CA LEU A 98 -7.77 -1.28 -8.48
C LEU A 98 -8.00 -1.93 -7.12
N LYS A 99 -8.19 -1.14 -6.06
CA LYS A 99 -8.50 -1.63 -4.71
C LYS A 99 -9.75 -2.51 -4.70
N TRP A 100 -10.82 -2.02 -5.35
CA TRP A 100 -12.05 -2.79 -5.52
C TRP A 100 -11.82 -4.10 -6.29
N SER A 101 -11.04 -4.04 -7.39
CA SER A 101 -10.72 -5.22 -8.20
C SER A 101 -9.96 -6.29 -7.42
N ILE A 102 -8.97 -5.89 -6.60
CA ILE A 102 -8.23 -6.79 -5.71
C ILE A 102 -9.19 -7.50 -4.76
N HIS A 103 -10.06 -6.75 -4.06
CA HIS A 103 -11.00 -7.35 -3.12
C HIS A 103 -12.03 -8.27 -3.80
N CYS A 104 -12.55 -7.90 -4.97
CA CYS A 104 -13.46 -8.75 -5.74
C CYS A 104 -12.82 -10.09 -6.11
N ILE A 105 -11.58 -10.07 -6.63
CA ILE A 105 -10.85 -11.29 -7.01
C ILE A 105 -10.60 -12.18 -5.79
N LEU A 106 -10.21 -11.58 -4.66
CA LEU A 106 -9.92 -12.32 -3.43
C LEU A 106 -11.17 -12.90 -2.75
N LEU A 107 -12.35 -12.31 -2.98
CA LEU A 107 -13.63 -12.83 -2.47
C LEU A 107 -14.20 -13.97 -3.34
N GLU A 108 -13.65 -14.19 -4.54
CA GLU A 108 -14.08 -15.27 -5.41
C GLU A 108 -13.30 -16.56 -5.10
N THR A 109 -13.98 -17.55 -4.52
CA THR A 109 -13.38 -18.83 -4.06
C THR A 109 -12.61 -19.60 -5.14
N ARG A 110 -12.95 -19.39 -6.42
CA ARG A 110 -12.23 -19.97 -7.57
C ARG A 110 -10.78 -19.47 -7.71
N HIS A 111 -10.39 -18.45 -6.96
CA HIS A 111 -9.08 -17.81 -7.03
C HIS A 111 -8.19 -18.09 -5.82
N GLU A 112 -8.65 -18.85 -4.83
CA GLU A 112 -7.91 -19.16 -3.59
C GLU A 112 -6.55 -19.83 -3.83
N SER A 113 -6.41 -20.59 -4.93
CA SER A 113 -5.17 -21.29 -5.28
C SER A 113 -4.29 -20.56 -6.29
N LEU A 114 -4.67 -19.35 -6.70
CA LEU A 114 -3.89 -18.61 -7.70
C LEU A 114 -2.63 -18.01 -7.06
N PRO A 115 -1.48 -18.04 -7.75
CA PRO A 115 -0.31 -17.28 -7.35
C PRO A 115 -0.61 -15.78 -7.25
N ASN A 116 0.07 -15.09 -6.33
CA ASN A 116 -0.05 -13.63 -6.12
C ASN A 116 0.13 -12.85 -7.42
N SER A 117 1.10 -13.26 -8.23
CA SER A 117 1.39 -12.66 -9.53
C SER A 117 0.18 -12.66 -10.48
N ILE A 118 -0.60 -13.74 -10.47
CA ILE A 118 -1.82 -13.87 -11.29
C ILE A 118 -2.94 -13.02 -10.70
N ILE A 119 -3.13 -13.05 -9.37
CA ILE A 119 -4.15 -12.24 -8.69
C ILE A 119 -3.94 -10.75 -8.99
N LEU A 120 -2.71 -10.25 -8.82
CA LEU A 120 -2.37 -8.86 -9.08
C LEU A 120 -2.49 -8.52 -10.57
N SER A 121 -2.00 -9.38 -11.47
CA SER A 121 -2.14 -9.16 -12.92
C SER A 121 -3.61 -9.06 -13.35
N LEU A 122 -4.48 -9.91 -12.80
CA LEU A 122 -5.92 -9.85 -13.06
C LEU A 122 -6.53 -8.55 -12.51
N ALA A 123 -6.15 -8.13 -11.29
CA ALA A 123 -6.67 -6.92 -10.68
C ALA A 123 -6.28 -5.67 -11.47
N TRP A 124 -5.00 -5.54 -11.84
CA TRP A 124 -4.49 -4.44 -12.66
C TRP A 124 -5.14 -4.43 -14.05
N GLY A 125 -5.21 -5.58 -14.72
CA GLY A 125 -5.87 -5.70 -16.01
C GLY A 125 -7.37 -5.38 -15.96
N HIS A 126 -8.05 -5.69 -14.84
CA HIS A 126 -9.46 -5.35 -14.65
C HIS A 126 -9.65 -3.85 -14.39
N ALA A 127 -8.86 -3.27 -13.48
CA ALA A 127 -8.88 -1.83 -13.18
C ALA A 127 -8.61 -1.00 -14.44
N HIS A 128 -7.59 -1.38 -15.22
CA HIS A 128 -7.28 -0.76 -16.52
C HIS A 128 -8.51 -0.71 -17.43
N LYS A 129 -9.20 -1.84 -17.60
CA LYS A 129 -10.41 -1.94 -18.44
C LYS A 129 -11.56 -1.10 -17.92
N MET A 130 -11.80 -1.13 -16.61
CA MET A 130 -12.90 -0.41 -15.99
C MET A 130 -12.70 1.10 -16.10
N THR A 131 -11.51 1.60 -15.75
CA THR A 131 -11.18 3.02 -15.92
C THR A 131 -11.26 3.44 -17.38
N ALA A 132 -10.74 2.63 -18.30
CA ALA A 132 -10.83 2.90 -19.73
C ALA A 132 -12.28 3.01 -20.24
N LEU A 133 -13.15 2.10 -19.77
CA LEU A 133 -14.57 2.10 -20.09
C LEU A 133 -15.27 3.35 -19.55
N PHE A 134 -15.08 3.70 -18.28
CA PHE A 134 -15.72 4.89 -17.69
C PHE A 134 -15.23 6.19 -18.32
N LYS A 135 -13.92 6.31 -18.58
CA LYS A 135 -13.35 7.43 -19.32
C LYS A 135 -13.94 7.54 -20.72
N SER A 136 -14.25 6.40 -21.37
CA SER A 136 -14.93 6.41 -22.67
C SER A 136 -16.35 6.94 -22.67
N MET A 137 -17.01 6.87 -21.52
CA MET A 137 -18.33 7.42 -21.30
C MET A 137 -18.28 8.86 -20.76
N LEU A 138 -17.09 9.48 -20.75
CA LEU A 138 -16.85 10.82 -20.22
C LEU A 138 -17.28 10.98 -18.75
N ALA A 139 -17.15 9.90 -17.98
CA ALA A 139 -17.45 9.93 -16.55
C ALA A 139 -16.41 10.79 -15.80
N PRO A 140 -16.84 11.72 -14.92
CA PRO A 140 -15.94 12.49 -14.07
C PRO A 140 -15.08 11.61 -13.15
N PHE A 141 -13.82 11.98 -12.91
CA PHE A 141 -12.90 11.16 -12.12
C PHE A 141 -13.29 11.06 -10.64
N ASP A 142 -13.79 12.14 -10.05
CA ASP A 142 -14.37 12.15 -8.71
C ASP A 142 -15.54 11.16 -8.59
N TRP A 143 -16.43 11.14 -9.59
CA TRP A 143 -17.54 10.18 -9.63
C TRP A 143 -17.06 8.73 -9.75
N ILE A 144 -16.05 8.46 -10.59
CA ILE A 144 -15.47 7.12 -10.73
C ILE A 144 -14.88 6.66 -9.39
N LYS A 145 -14.06 7.51 -8.75
CA LYS A 145 -13.45 7.25 -7.45
C LYS A 145 -14.52 6.92 -6.41
N ASP A 146 -15.49 7.82 -6.22
CA ASP A 146 -16.61 7.66 -5.28
C ASP A 146 -17.38 6.36 -5.53
N THR A 147 -17.62 6.01 -6.80
CA THR A 147 -18.36 4.81 -7.17
C THR A 147 -17.65 3.55 -6.71
N PHE A 148 -16.34 3.46 -6.96
CA PHE A 148 -15.55 2.30 -6.53
C PHE A 148 -15.28 2.27 -5.04
N GLU A 149 -15.10 3.43 -4.39
CA GLU A 149 -15.00 3.51 -2.93
C GLU A 149 -16.28 3.04 -2.25
N LYS A 150 -17.45 3.50 -2.69
CA LYS A 150 -18.77 3.04 -2.18
C LYS A 150 -19.01 1.56 -2.47
N ALA A 151 -18.63 1.08 -3.66
CA ALA A 151 -18.73 -0.34 -3.99
C ALA A 151 -17.82 -1.19 -3.07
N ASN A 152 -16.63 -0.68 -2.75
CA ASN A 152 -15.70 -1.32 -1.85
C ASN A 152 -16.19 -1.31 -0.39
N GLU A 153 -16.74 -0.19 0.08
CA GLU A 153 -17.40 -0.11 1.40
C GLU A 153 -18.56 -1.08 1.50
N HIS A 154 -19.39 -1.16 0.47
CA HIS A 154 -20.49 -2.13 0.42
C HIS A 154 -19.98 -3.58 0.50
N LEU A 155 -18.88 -3.90 -0.17
CA LEU A 155 -18.23 -5.21 -0.04
C LEU A 155 -17.77 -5.47 1.40
N ILE A 156 -17.13 -4.50 2.05
CA ILE A 156 -16.68 -4.62 3.46
C ILE A 156 -17.85 -4.84 4.43
N GLN A 157 -18.96 -4.13 4.18
CA GLN A 157 -20.17 -4.23 5.01
C GLN A 157 -20.91 -5.56 4.81
N THR A 158 -20.91 -6.11 3.61
CA THR A 158 -21.69 -7.32 3.26
C THR A 158 -20.88 -8.62 3.27
N LYS A 159 -19.55 -8.54 3.17
CA LYS A 159 -18.64 -9.69 3.12
C LYS A 159 -17.40 -9.48 3.98
N MET A 160 -17.00 -10.51 4.70
CA MET A 160 -15.81 -10.52 5.53
C MET A 160 -14.61 -10.30 4.62
N MET A 161 -13.71 -9.39 5.00
CA MET A 161 -12.55 -9.12 4.16
C MET A 161 -11.70 -10.38 4.02
N PRO A 162 -11.17 -10.67 2.82
CA PRO A 162 -10.34 -11.87 2.58
C PRO A 162 -9.20 -12.03 3.59
N ASP A 163 -8.64 -10.92 4.07
CA ASP A 163 -7.56 -10.91 5.07
C ASP A 163 -7.94 -11.52 6.42
N TYR A 164 -9.23 -11.57 6.76
CA TYR A 164 -9.73 -12.23 7.97
C TYR A 164 -9.95 -13.73 7.78
N ILE A 165 -9.98 -14.20 6.54
CA ILE A 165 -10.26 -15.59 6.18
C ILE A 165 -8.97 -16.33 5.86
N ASN A 166 -8.17 -15.77 4.94
CA ASN A 166 -6.94 -16.35 4.45
C ASN A 166 -5.91 -15.24 4.24
N TYR A 167 -5.27 -14.84 5.34
CA TYR A 167 -4.28 -13.78 5.31
C TYR A 167 -3.03 -14.18 4.52
N ASN A 168 -2.83 -13.55 3.37
CA ASN A 168 -1.65 -13.74 2.53
C ASN A 168 -0.64 -12.61 2.76
N TYR A 169 0.38 -12.89 3.57
CA TYR A 169 1.38 -11.90 3.99
C TYR A 169 2.11 -11.25 2.82
N GLU A 170 2.49 -12.02 1.81
CA GLU A 170 3.23 -11.50 0.66
C GLU A 170 2.34 -10.60 -0.20
N LEU A 171 1.11 -11.04 -0.50
CA LEU A 171 0.18 -10.27 -1.34
C LEU A 171 -0.24 -8.94 -0.69
N VAL A 172 -0.43 -8.91 0.62
CA VAL A 172 -0.87 -7.72 1.35
C VAL A 172 0.21 -6.63 1.38
N HIS A 173 1.49 -7.03 1.40
CA HIS A 173 2.64 -6.13 1.40
C HIS A 173 3.35 -6.11 0.04
N ASP A 174 2.63 -6.45 -1.03
CA ASP A 174 3.15 -6.39 -2.40
C ASP A 174 3.10 -4.94 -2.93
N ILE A 175 4.13 -4.50 -3.63
CA ILE A 175 4.24 -3.14 -4.18
C ILE A 175 3.14 -2.84 -5.20
N ALA A 176 2.61 -3.85 -5.86
CA ALA A 176 1.49 -3.70 -6.80
C ALA A 176 0.13 -3.67 -6.09
N ASN A 177 0.08 -3.76 -4.76
CA ASN A 177 -1.14 -3.68 -3.96
C ASN A 177 -1.40 -2.24 -3.49
N THR A 178 -2.64 -1.76 -3.63
CA THR A 178 -3.09 -0.43 -3.19
C THR A 178 -2.99 -0.16 -1.68
N ARG A 179 -2.64 -1.16 -0.87
CA ARG A 179 -2.28 -0.99 0.55
C ARG A 179 -0.91 -0.37 0.76
N VAL A 180 0.02 -0.67 -0.14
CA VAL A 180 1.38 -0.15 -0.12
C VAL A 180 1.46 1.04 -1.06
N LEU A 181 0.95 0.88 -2.28
CA LEU A 181 1.06 1.89 -3.33
C LEU A 181 0.05 3.01 -3.14
N THR A 182 0.55 4.23 -2.95
CA THR A 182 -0.24 5.46 -2.97
C THR A 182 -0.28 6.09 -4.38
N PRO A 183 -1.27 6.95 -4.68
CA PRO A 183 -1.33 7.68 -5.95
C PRO A 183 -0.05 8.46 -6.28
N ILE A 184 0.55 9.09 -5.27
CA ILE A 184 1.76 9.90 -5.45
C ILE A 184 2.99 9.03 -5.72
N GLN A 185 3.15 7.92 -4.98
CA GLN A 185 4.22 6.96 -5.23
C GLN A 185 4.07 6.32 -6.61
N PHE A 186 2.85 5.99 -7.05
CA PHE A 186 2.62 5.44 -8.39
C PHE A 186 3.08 6.40 -9.48
N ILE A 187 2.70 7.68 -9.41
CA ILE A 187 3.13 8.69 -10.39
C ILE A 187 4.64 8.84 -10.37
N LEU A 188 5.23 9.07 -9.19
CA LEU A 188 6.66 9.37 -9.09
C LEU A 188 7.53 8.18 -9.47
N SER A 189 7.17 6.97 -9.06
CA SER A 189 7.91 5.75 -9.44
C SER A 189 7.78 5.48 -10.95
N SER A 190 6.60 5.73 -11.54
CA SER A 190 6.42 5.63 -13.01
C SER A 190 7.25 6.67 -13.76
N VAL A 191 7.30 7.91 -13.27
CA VAL A 191 8.16 8.96 -13.83
C VAL A 191 9.61 8.54 -13.71
N ALA A 192 10.04 8.13 -12.53
CA ALA A 192 11.41 7.72 -12.28
C ALA A 192 11.85 6.58 -13.21
N PHE A 193 11.01 5.55 -13.38
CA PHE A 193 11.18 4.47 -14.36
C PHE A 193 11.39 5.01 -15.79
N LEU A 194 10.57 5.96 -16.23
CA LEU A 194 10.67 6.57 -17.56
C LEU A 194 11.93 7.44 -17.76
N LEU A 195 12.55 7.86 -16.66
CA LEU A 195 13.70 8.77 -16.66
C LEU A 195 15.05 8.10 -16.40
N LYS A 196 15.05 6.79 -16.12
CA LYS A 196 16.25 6.01 -15.76
C LYS A 196 17.37 6.16 -16.79
N ASP A 197 17.03 6.06 -18.07
CA ASP A 197 18.00 6.13 -19.17
C ASP A 197 18.16 7.54 -19.80
N ARG A 198 17.43 8.55 -19.31
CA ARG A 198 17.47 9.91 -19.87
C ARG A 198 18.44 10.81 -19.12
N LYS A 199 19.18 11.65 -19.85
CA LYS A 199 20.02 12.68 -19.22
C LYS A 199 19.18 13.87 -18.79
N LEU A 200 19.61 14.54 -17.73
CA LEU A 200 18.95 15.75 -17.22
C LEU A 200 18.84 16.85 -18.28
N GLU A 201 19.84 16.95 -19.15
CA GLU A 201 19.92 17.91 -20.25
C GLU A 201 18.83 17.72 -21.31
N ASP A 202 18.26 16.53 -21.41
CA ASP A 202 17.24 16.19 -22.39
C ASP A 202 15.82 16.59 -21.93
N PHE A 203 15.68 17.16 -20.73
CA PHE A 203 14.38 17.57 -20.19
C PHE A 203 13.98 18.97 -20.63
N PRO A 204 12.69 19.16 -20.98
CA PRO A 204 12.17 20.49 -21.26
C PRO A 204 12.27 21.37 -20.00
N GLU A 205 12.43 22.67 -20.24
CA GLU A 205 12.55 23.68 -19.20
C GLU A 205 11.32 23.63 -18.25
N GLY A 206 11.57 23.63 -16.94
CA GLY A 206 10.52 23.60 -15.92
C GLY A 206 9.91 22.22 -15.62
N LEU A 207 10.25 21.16 -16.36
CA LEU A 207 9.77 19.81 -16.03
C LEU A 207 10.31 19.33 -14.67
N ILE A 208 11.59 19.56 -14.41
CA ILE A 208 12.23 19.23 -13.13
C ILE A 208 11.53 19.95 -11.97
N ASP A 209 11.13 21.22 -12.16
CA ASP A 209 10.35 21.96 -11.15
C ASP A 209 8.96 21.38 -10.92
N LYS A 210 8.30 20.86 -11.97
CA LYS A 210 7.01 20.16 -11.84
C LYS A 210 7.16 18.87 -11.04
N ILE A 211 8.19 18.08 -11.33
CA ILE A 211 8.51 16.86 -10.57
C ILE A 211 8.77 17.22 -9.11
N TRP A 212 9.63 18.22 -8.87
CA TRP A 212 9.94 18.73 -7.54
C TRP A 212 8.70 19.12 -6.75
N LYS A 213 7.84 19.97 -7.33
CA LYS A 213 6.56 20.40 -6.72
C LYS A 213 5.65 19.23 -6.35
N ARG A 214 5.73 18.11 -7.09
CA ARG A 214 4.99 16.89 -6.79
C ARG A 214 5.58 16.15 -5.59
N MET A 215 6.91 16.16 -5.44
CA MET A 215 7.63 15.48 -4.36
C MET A 215 7.54 16.21 -3.02
N ILE A 216 7.38 17.55 -3.04
CA ILE A 216 7.34 18.36 -1.83
C ILE A 216 5.93 18.83 -1.47
N TYR A 217 5.70 19.10 -0.18
CA TYR A 217 4.68 20.01 0.29
C TYR A 217 5.35 21.20 0.97
N SER A 218 4.66 22.34 1.06
CA SER A 218 5.18 23.54 1.72
C SER A 218 4.38 23.83 2.97
N GLU A 219 5.06 23.91 4.10
CA GLU A 219 4.51 24.34 5.38
C GLU A 219 5.39 25.47 5.90
N GLU A 220 4.80 26.62 6.22
CA GLU A 220 5.54 27.83 6.64
C GLU A 220 6.70 28.22 5.70
N GLU A 221 6.47 28.13 4.37
CA GLU A 221 7.46 28.40 3.31
C GLU A 221 8.69 27.48 3.30
N ARG A 222 8.72 26.44 4.14
CA ARG A 222 9.74 25.40 4.11
C ARG A 222 9.24 24.20 3.31
N PRO A 223 9.99 23.74 2.29
CA PRO A 223 9.62 22.53 1.57
C PRO A 223 9.99 21.30 2.40
N PHE A 224 9.03 20.40 2.53
CA PHE A 224 9.21 19.09 3.14
C PHE A 224 8.86 18.02 2.11
N PRO A 225 9.57 16.88 2.07
CA PRO A 225 9.13 15.73 1.29
C PRO A 225 7.72 15.34 1.72
N ARG A 226 6.89 14.92 0.77
CA ARG A 226 5.57 14.36 1.07
C ARG A 226 5.71 13.13 1.97
N HIS A 227 4.82 13.01 2.96
CA HIS A 227 4.88 11.96 3.98
C HIS A 227 4.81 10.55 3.36
N GLU A 228 4.09 10.41 2.25
CA GLU A 228 3.98 9.17 1.47
C GLU A 228 5.32 8.73 0.84
N LEU A 229 6.30 9.62 0.73
CA LEU A 229 7.62 9.34 0.14
C LEU A 229 8.66 8.94 1.18
N PHE A 230 8.33 8.94 2.47
CA PHE A 230 9.27 8.48 3.50
C PHE A 230 9.31 6.96 3.62
N GLN A 231 8.28 6.26 3.12
CA GLN A 231 8.21 4.81 3.24
C GLN A 231 9.23 4.14 2.32
N ASP A 232 10.05 3.25 2.87
CA ASP A 232 10.96 2.42 2.10
C ASP A 232 10.18 1.28 1.44
N ILE A 233 9.75 1.53 0.20
CA ILE A 233 9.01 0.58 -0.60
C ILE A 233 9.85 -0.63 -1.02
N THR A 234 11.19 -0.59 -0.92
CA THR A 234 12.07 -1.74 -1.22
C THR A 234 11.90 -2.90 -0.24
N LEU A 235 11.21 -2.66 0.89
CA LEU A 235 10.80 -3.69 1.84
C LEU A 235 9.58 -4.50 1.37
N SER A 236 8.90 -4.06 0.32
CA SER A 236 7.70 -4.71 -0.22
C SER A 236 8.05 -5.97 -1.00
N PHE A 237 7.08 -6.87 -1.15
CA PHE A 237 7.18 -7.95 -2.12
C PHE A 237 6.89 -7.41 -3.52
N ASP A 238 7.41 -8.09 -4.55
CA ASP A 238 7.06 -7.80 -5.93
C ASP A 238 6.77 -9.09 -6.70
N SER A 239 5.51 -9.50 -6.64
CA SER A 239 5.07 -10.74 -7.28
C SER A 239 5.00 -10.64 -8.81
N ILE A 240 4.95 -9.42 -9.38
CA ILE A 240 4.77 -9.23 -10.82
C ILE A 240 6.00 -8.64 -11.53
N ASN A 241 7.09 -8.39 -10.79
CA ASN A 241 8.28 -7.67 -11.27
C ASN A 241 7.87 -6.30 -11.85
N SER A 242 7.21 -5.52 -11.00
CA SER A 242 6.74 -4.20 -11.30
C SER A 242 7.90 -3.21 -11.45
N PHE A 243 7.79 -2.27 -12.39
CA PHE A 243 8.73 -1.14 -12.47
C PHE A 243 8.63 -0.16 -11.27
N ILE A 244 7.70 -0.40 -10.34
CA ILE A 244 7.46 0.43 -9.15
C ILE A 244 8.44 0.06 -8.00
N GLU A 245 9.07 -1.11 -8.04
CA GLU A 245 9.93 -1.67 -6.97
C GLU A 245 11.17 -0.81 -6.64
N ASP A 246 11.63 -0.06 -7.62
CA ASP A 246 13.04 0.27 -7.74
C ASP A 246 13.38 1.52 -6.87
N ASP A 247 14.63 1.65 -6.37
CA ASP A 247 15.15 2.78 -5.56
C ASP A 247 15.19 4.12 -6.34
N VAL A 248 14.44 4.16 -7.43
CA VAL A 248 14.35 5.25 -8.36
C VAL A 248 13.70 6.47 -7.73
N ASN A 249 12.99 6.33 -6.62
CA ASN A 249 12.54 7.50 -5.86
C ASN A 249 13.73 8.23 -5.23
N ASP A 250 14.71 7.53 -4.65
CA ASP A 250 15.94 8.16 -4.13
C ASP A 250 16.81 8.67 -5.28
N GLU A 251 16.96 7.91 -6.36
CA GLU A 251 17.71 8.36 -7.55
C GLU A 251 17.05 9.60 -8.19
N LEU A 252 15.72 9.59 -8.36
CA LEU A 252 14.96 10.75 -8.84
C LEU A 252 15.09 11.91 -7.85
N PHE A 253 15.02 11.65 -6.54
CA PHE A 253 15.18 12.68 -5.51
C PHE A 253 16.57 13.31 -5.59
N GLU A 254 17.64 12.52 -5.70
CA GLU A 254 19.01 13.02 -5.89
C GLU A 254 19.14 13.81 -7.20
N LYS A 255 18.61 13.27 -8.30
CA LYS A 255 18.66 13.87 -9.65
C LYS A 255 17.93 15.22 -9.69
N VAL A 256 16.72 15.30 -9.15
CA VAL A 256 15.93 16.55 -9.09
C VAL A 256 16.55 17.56 -8.11
N ASN A 257 16.99 17.12 -6.93
CA ASN A 257 17.66 18.00 -5.96
C ASN A 257 18.94 18.62 -6.52
N SER A 258 19.72 17.85 -7.27
CA SER A 258 20.97 18.35 -7.87
C SER A 258 20.76 19.57 -8.77
N VAL A 259 19.54 19.77 -9.28
CA VAL A 259 19.15 20.89 -10.13
C VAL A 259 18.42 21.97 -9.34
N VAL A 260 17.41 21.61 -8.54
CA VAL A 260 16.51 22.59 -7.89
C VAL A 260 17.07 23.10 -6.56
N ARG A 261 17.72 22.23 -5.78
CA ARG A 261 18.32 22.56 -4.48
C ARG A 261 19.54 21.68 -4.17
N PRO A 262 20.73 22.02 -4.71
CA PRO A 262 21.95 21.26 -4.48
C PRO A 262 22.37 21.17 -2.99
N GLU A 263 21.86 22.09 -2.17
CA GLU A 263 22.10 22.17 -0.73
C GLU A 263 21.07 21.42 0.13
N ALA A 264 20.01 20.85 -0.48
CA ALA A 264 19.05 20.04 0.27
C ALA A 264 19.76 18.81 0.84
N GLU A 265 19.42 18.44 2.09
CA GLU A 265 19.92 17.20 2.68
C GLU A 265 19.62 16.04 1.73
N LYS A 266 20.64 15.22 1.44
CA LYS A 266 20.45 13.97 0.71
C LYS A 266 19.28 13.24 1.33
N GLY A 267 18.38 12.68 0.50
CA GLY A 267 17.27 11.85 0.95
C GLY A 267 17.74 10.98 2.11
N GLN A 268 17.04 11.05 3.25
CA GLN A 268 17.44 10.29 4.43
C GLN A 268 17.48 8.83 4.01
N LYS A 269 18.66 8.20 4.03
CA LYS A 269 18.79 6.76 3.80
C LYS A 269 17.87 6.06 4.79
N THR A 270 16.70 5.63 4.31
CA THR A 270 15.57 5.26 5.17
C THR A 270 15.98 4.16 6.14
N LYS A 271 16.78 3.20 5.67
CA LYS A 271 17.40 2.15 6.48
C LYS A 271 18.25 2.66 7.66
N GLU A 272 19.11 3.65 7.43
CA GLU A 272 19.97 4.20 8.50
C GLU A 272 19.16 4.98 9.52
N LEU A 273 18.16 5.73 9.07
CA LEU A 273 17.23 6.43 9.96
C LEU A 273 16.42 5.42 10.81
N THR A 274 15.89 4.36 10.19
CA THR A 274 15.22 3.26 10.89
C THR A 274 16.15 2.65 11.95
N ARG A 275 17.43 2.41 11.62
CA ARG A 275 18.42 1.90 12.57
C ARG A 275 18.61 2.83 13.77
N LEU A 276 18.74 4.14 13.53
CA LEU A 276 18.91 5.13 14.60
C LEU A 276 17.68 5.15 15.52
N ASN A 277 16.47 5.21 14.95
CA ASN A 277 15.22 5.22 15.72
C ASN A 277 15.06 3.96 16.58
N LEU A 278 15.39 2.78 16.04
CA LEU A 278 15.37 1.53 16.82
C LEU A 278 16.37 1.56 17.99
N ASN A 279 17.58 2.08 17.77
CA ASN A 279 18.58 2.18 18.82
C ASN A 279 18.19 3.16 19.93
N GLU A 280 17.51 4.25 19.60
CA GLU A 280 16.98 5.19 20.60
C GLU A 280 15.81 4.58 21.37
N LEU A 281 14.89 3.88 20.69
CA LEU A 281 13.79 3.16 21.34
C LEU A 281 14.27 2.01 22.22
N GLU A 282 15.40 1.37 21.92
CA GLU A 282 15.98 0.36 22.81
C GLU A 282 16.42 0.94 24.16
N LYS A 283 16.67 2.26 24.22
CA LYS A 283 17.04 2.99 25.45
C LYS A 283 15.82 3.59 26.14
N ASP A 284 14.89 4.17 25.39
CA ASP A 284 13.68 4.82 25.91
C ASP A 284 12.48 4.62 24.95
N PHE A 285 11.54 3.76 25.35
CA PHE A 285 10.34 3.47 24.56
C PHE A 285 9.35 4.64 24.47
N THR A 286 9.55 5.72 25.21
CA THR A 286 8.63 6.86 25.27
C THR A 286 8.95 7.96 24.25
N HIS A 287 9.95 7.76 23.41
CA HIS A 287 10.32 8.69 22.37
C HIS A 287 9.32 8.69 21.21
N LYS A 288 8.35 9.61 21.27
CA LYS A 288 7.30 9.80 20.26
C LYS A 288 7.80 9.90 18.82
N LYS A 289 8.85 10.70 18.60
CA LYS A 289 9.38 10.95 17.25
C LYS A 289 9.88 9.67 16.59
N ASP A 290 10.53 8.80 17.37
CA ASP A 290 11.12 7.57 16.85
C ASP A 290 10.03 6.60 16.39
N TRP A 291 8.92 6.47 17.14
CA TRP A 291 7.75 5.70 16.71
C TRP A 291 7.06 6.28 15.47
N ILE A 292 6.91 7.61 15.39
CA ILE A 292 6.35 8.27 14.21
C ILE A 292 7.23 7.99 12.99
N HIS A 293 8.54 8.16 13.11
CA HIS A 293 9.47 7.88 12.01
C HIS A 293 9.45 6.42 11.59
N LEU A 294 9.33 5.46 12.52
CA LEU A 294 9.19 4.04 12.15
C LEU A 294 7.88 3.76 11.41
N ASN A 295 6.77 4.40 11.78
CA ASN A 295 5.51 4.30 11.04
C ASN A 295 5.59 4.93 9.65
N LEU A 296 6.31 6.04 9.50
CA LEU A 296 6.49 6.71 8.20
C LEU A 296 7.47 5.95 7.29
N SER A 297 8.57 5.43 7.84
CA SER A 297 9.65 4.80 7.08
C SER A 297 9.38 3.35 6.70
N VAL A 298 8.77 2.58 7.60
CA VAL A 298 8.49 1.15 7.38
C VAL A 298 6.98 0.92 7.39
N GLY A 299 6.30 1.48 8.39
CA GLY A 299 4.85 1.36 8.53
C GLY A 299 4.43 -0.10 8.68
N MET A 300 3.60 -0.57 7.74
CA MET A 300 3.09 -1.93 7.72
C MET A 300 4.02 -2.93 7.01
N LEU A 301 5.07 -2.44 6.32
CA LEU A 301 5.98 -3.30 5.56
C LEU A 301 6.86 -4.15 6.49
N PRO A 302 7.38 -5.30 6.02
CA PRO A 302 8.34 -6.09 6.77
C PRO A 302 9.58 -5.27 7.14
N ILE A 303 9.99 -5.28 8.41
CA ILE A 303 11.27 -4.66 8.79
C ILE A 303 12.48 -5.39 8.19
N TYR A 304 13.56 -4.65 7.94
CA TYR A 304 14.84 -5.19 7.47
C TYR A 304 15.29 -6.39 8.32
N ALA A 305 15.76 -7.44 7.64
CA ALA A 305 16.11 -8.71 8.27
C ALA A 305 17.17 -8.56 9.39
N ASP A 306 18.14 -7.66 9.19
CA ASP A 306 19.20 -7.34 10.16
C ASP A 306 18.70 -6.57 11.39
N PHE A 307 17.54 -5.92 11.33
CA PHE A 307 16.95 -5.18 12.45
C PHE A 307 15.96 -5.99 13.28
N ARG A 308 15.53 -7.17 12.79
CA ARG A 308 14.62 -8.07 13.51
C ARG A 308 15.09 -8.42 14.93
N PRO A 309 16.37 -8.70 15.20
CA PRO A 309 16.82 -8.99 16.57
C PRO A 309 16.65 -7.81 17.54
N VAL A 310 16.92 -6.58 17.07
CA VAL A 310 16.75 -5.35 17.86
C VAL A 310 15.28 -5.14 18.17
N LEU A 311 14.41 -5.26 17.16
CA LEU A 311 12.97 -5.15 17.34
C LEU A 311 12.40 -6.21 18.29
N GLN A 312 12.87 -7.46 18.19
CA GLN A 312 12.51 -8.51 19.13
C GLN A 312 12.91 -8.14 20.57
N ASN A 313 14.08 -7.55 20.79
CA ASN A 313 14.51 -7.10 22.11
C ASN A 313 13.65 -5.94 22.63
N ILE A 314 13.26 -5.00 21.77
CA ILE A 314 12.31 -3.92 22.10
C ILE A 314 10.99 -4.53 22.58
N ILE A 315 10.37 -5.42 21.79
CA ILE A 315 9.10 -6.06 22.15
C ILE A 315 9.20 -6.83 23.48
N LYS A 316 10.30 -7.54 23.71
CA LYS A 316 10.50 -8.28 24.97
C LYS A 316 10.47 -7.38 26.21
N LYS A 317 10.96 -6.14 26.09
CA LYS A 317 11.15 -5.21 27.20
C LYS A 317 10.07 -4.13 27.29
N ILE A 318 9.26 -3.96 26.25
CA ILE A 318 8.30 -2.88 26.19
C ILE A 318 7.24 -3.01 27.30
N ASP A 319 6.81 -1.86 27.78
CA ASP A 319 5.67 -1.69 28.67
C ASP A 319 4.75 -0.65 28.00
N LEU A 320 3.74 -1.14 27.27
CA LEU A 320 2.85 -0.26 26.53
C LEU A 320 1.95 0.55 27.46
N LYS A 321 1.64 0.03 28.65
CA LYS A 321 0.87 0.75 29.67
C LYS A 321 1.66 1.98 30.13
N LEU A 322 2.95 1.84 30.42
CA LEU A 322 3.80 2.97 30.80
C LEU A 322 3.88 4.04 29.70
N ILE A 323 3.98 3.63 28.44
CA ILE A 323 3.98 4.57 27.31
C ILE A 323 2.64 5.31 27.23
N LEU A 324 1.52 4.58 27.39
CA LEU A 324 0.17 5.11 27.36
C LEU A 324 -0.09 6.12 28.49
N GLU A 325 0.37 5.81 29.70
CA GLU A 325 0.29 6.69 30.87
C GLU A 325 1.03 8.02 30.65
N LYS A 326 2.08 8.02 29.83
CA LYS A 326 2.90 9.21 29.55
C LYS A 326 2.36 10.03 28.37
N ASP A 327 2.01 9.38 27.26
CA ASP A 327 1.47 10.04 26.06
C ASP A 327 0.65 9.06 25.22
N LEU A 328 -0.66 9.31 25.13
CA LEU A 328 -1.62 8.47 24.41
C LEU A 328 -1.26 8.28 22.93
N GLN A 329 -0.80 9.35 22.27
CA GLN A 329 -0.43 9.30 20.86
C GLN A 329 0.86 8.48 20.63
N THR A 330 1.82 8.53 21.56
CA THR A 330 3.03 7.69 21.50
C THR A 330 2.66 6.21 21.59
N ALA A 331 1.76 5.85 22.51
CA ALA A 331 1.28 4.47 22.61
C ALA A 331 0.56 4.02 21.34
N TYR A 332 -0.29 4.88 20.77
CA TYR A 332 -0.96 4.62 19.50
C TYR A 332 0.04 4.27 18.38
N HIS A 333 1.07 5.10 18.18
CA HIS A 333 2.09 4.84 17.16
C HIS A 333 2.93 3.59 17.45
N ALA A 334 3.27 3.35 18.72
CA ALA A 334 3.99 2.14 19.12
C ALA A 334 3.18 0.87 18.82
N ILE A 335 1.90 0.84 19.19
CA ILE A 335 0.99 -0.29 18.92
C ILE A 335 0.86 -0.50 17.42
N GLN A 336 0.54 0.57 16.68
CA GLN A 336 0.36 0.50 15.22
C GLN A 336 1.59 -0.12 14.56
N PHE A 337 2.80 0.32 14.90
CA PHE A 337 4.01 -0.25 14.33
C PHE A 337 4.20 -1.71 14.75
N LEU A 338 4.20 -1.99 16.07
CA LEU A 338 4.59 -3.29 16.61
C LEU A 338 3.67 -4.43 16.15
N VAL A 339 2.35 -4.21 16.11
CA VAL A 339 1.39 -5.27 15.74
C VAL A 339 1.59 -5.75 14.31
N PHE A 340 1.96 -4.86 13.39
CA PHE A 340 2.28 -5.23 12.02
C PHE A 340 3.63 -5.95 11.89
N GLN A 341 4.58 -5.70 12.80
CA GLN A 341 5.88 -6.34 12.72
C GLN A 341 5.90 -7.76 13.34
N VAL A 342 5.06 -8.04 14.35
CA VAL A 342 5.06 -9.33 15.08
C VAL A 342 4.98 -10.55 14.16
N LYS A 343 4.10 -10.50 13.15
CA LYS A 343 3.90 -11.58 12.17
C LYS A 343 5.16 -11.93 11.35
N GLY A 344 6.07 -10.97 11.15
CA GLY A 344 7.34 -11.16 10.43
C GLY A 344 8.52 -11.60 11.32
N LEU A 345 8.33 -11.68 12.64
CA LEU A 345 9.40 -11.99 13.60
C LEU A 345 9.48 -13.46 14.04
N ASP A 346 8.50 -14.29 13.62
CA ASP A 346 8.42 -15.75 13.78
C ASP A 346 8.92 -16.32 15.13
N LYS A 347 8.38 -15.78 16.23
CA LYS A 347 8.66 -16.29 17.60
C LYS A 347 7.40 -16.21 18.46
N ASP A 348 6.95 -17.37 18.95
CA ASP A 348 5.84 -17.47 19.90
C ASP A 348 6.04 -16.58 21.14
N GLU A 349 7.28 -16.43 21.60
CA GLU A 349 7.62 -15.56 22.74
C GLU A 349 7.26 -14.08 22.47
N THR A 350 7.59 -13.57 21.28
CA THR A 350 7.28 -12.20 20.86
C THR A 350 5.77 -12.00 20.75
N ARG A 351 5.07 -12.99 20.18
CA ARG A 351 3.61 -12.97 20.05
C ARG A 351 2.94 -12.95 21.43
N ASN A 352 3.35 -13.86 22.33
CA ASN A 352 2.80 -13.96 23.68
C ASN A 352 3.05 -12.69 24.50
N LYS A 353 4.23 -12.08 24.37
CA LYS A 353 4.53 -10.80 25.00
C LYS A 353 3.58 -9.71 24.48
N MET A 354 3.39 -9.59 23.16
CA MET A 354 2.46 -8.61 22.61
C MET A 354 1.01 -8.86 23.02
N TYR A 355 0.57 -10.11 23.10
CA TYR A 355 -0.75 -10.42 23.68
C TYR A 355 -0.90 -9.92 25.10
N HIS A 356 0.12 -10.12 25.95
CA HIS A 356 0.11 -9.64 27.32
C HIS A 356 0.03 -8.11 27.39
N GLU A 357 0.80 -7.41 26.55
CA GLU A 357 0.78 -5.95 26.48
C GLU A 357 -0.58 -5.41 26.00
N LEU A 358 -1.16 -6.00 24.95
CA LEU A 358 -2.49 -5.61 24.46
C LEU A 358 -3.56 -5.81 25.53
N ARG A 359 -3.51 -6.91 26.27
CA ARG A 359 -4.42 -7.15 27.40
C ARG A 359 -4.26 -6.11 28.50
N SER A 360 -3.01 -5.80 28.89
CA SER A 360 -2.73 -4.78 29.90
C SER A 360 -3.26 -3.40 29.49
N LEU A 361 -3.22 -3.08 28.20
CA LEU A 361 -3.79 -1.84 27.66
C LEU A 361 -5.32 -1.84 27.73
N ILE A 362 -5.97 -2.96 27.38
CA ILE A 362 -7.43 -3.10 27.48
C ILE A 362 -7.88 -2.87 28.94
N ASP A 363 -7.21 -3.55 29.90
CA ASP A 363 -7.51 -3.39 31.33
C ASP A 363 -7.35 -1.92 31.77
N TYR A 364 -6.23 -1.29 31.43
CA TYR A 364 -5.96 0.10 31.80
C TYR A 364 -6.98 1.08 31.21
N LEU A 365 -7.33 0.92 29.93
CA LEU A 365 -8.24 1.84 29.28
C LEU A 365 -9.68 1.68 29.80
N LEU A 366 -10.10 0.47 30.18
CA LEU A 366 -11.38 0.25 30.86
C LEU A 366 -11.44 0.94 32.21
N GLU A 367 -10.39 0.79 33.04
CA GLU A 367 -10.27 1.47 34.33
C GLU A 367 -10.32 3.01 34.20
N ASN A 368 -9.93 3.54 33.03
CA ASN A 368 -9.77 4.98 32.79
C ASN A 368 -10.71 5.52 31.68
N LYS A 369 -11.79 4.80 31.34
CA LYS A 369 -12.66 5.09 30.20
C LYS A 369 -13.29 6.50 30.24
N ASP A 370 -13.65 6.96 31.44
CA ASP A 370 -14.34 8.25 31.64
C ASP A 370 -13.38 9.42 31.97
N THR A 371 -12.08 9.17 31.95
CA THR A 371 -11.05 10.17 32.31
C THR A 371 -10.47 10.86 31.08
N GLY A 372 -9.94 12.08 31.24
CA GLY A 372 -9.33 12.87 30.16
C GLY A 372 -10.26 13.92 29.58
N ASP A 373 -9.69 14.79 28.75
CA ASP A 373 -10.46 15.80 28.00
C ASP A 373 -11.17 15.18 26.79
N GLU A 374 -11.88 16.00 26.01
CA GLU A 374 -12.66 15.53 24.84
C GLU A 374 -11.76 14.95 23.74
N HIS A 375 -10.56 15.49 23.55
CA HIS A 375 -9.60 15.00 22.55
C HIS A 375 -9.04 13.63 22.95
N ASP A 376 -8.69 13.46 24.23
CA ASP A 376 -8.25 12.19 24.77
C ASP A 376 -9.33 11.12 24.69
N LYS A 377 -10.61 11.49 24.85
CA LYS A 377 -11.74 10.56 24.72
C LYS A 377 -11.88 10.01 23.29
N ASP A 378 -11.79 10.86 22.28
CA ASP A 378 -11.83 10.45 20.88
C ASP A 378 -10.65 9.52 20.54
N LEU A 379 -9.44 9.89 20.98
CA LEU A 379 -8.25 9.10 20.72
C LEU A 379 -8.26 7.77 21.49
N LYS A 380 -8.79 7.73 22.72
CA LYS A 380 -9.05 6.49 23.46
C LYS A 380 -10.07 5.62 22.74
N GLN A 381 -11.13 6.20 22.17
CA GLN A 381 -12.11 5.47 21.37
C GLN A 381 -11.50 4.85 20.12
N GLN A 382 -10.65 5.59 19.41
CA GLN A 382 -9.90 5.05 18.27
C GLN A 382 -8.96 3.92 18.71
N LEU A 383 -8.26 4.10 19.84
CA LEU A 383 -7.39 3.07 20.40
C LEU A 383 -8.19 1.81 20.77
N PHE A 384 -9.39 1.95 21.34
CA PHE A 384 -10.27 0.82 21.62
C PHE A 384 -10.66 0.03 20.37
N LEU A 385 -11.07 0.71 19.31
CA LEU A 385 -11.41 0.07 18.05
C LEU A 385 -10.19 -0.66 17.45
N ASN A 386 -9.02 -0.05 17.56
CA ASN A 386 -7.77 -0.62 17.06
C ASN A 386 -7.27 -1.81 17.88
N LEU A 387 -7.64 -1.96 19.15
CA LEU A 387 -7.19 -3.08 19.98
C LEU A 387 -7.76 -4.43 19.53
N PHE A 388 -8.98 -4.45 18.96
CA PHE A 388 -9.54 -5.66 18.35
C PHE A 388 -8.73 -6.10 17.13
N ASP A 389 -8.49 -5.18 16.19
CA ASP A 389 -7.69 -5.46 15.00
C ASP A 389 -6.24 -5.80 15.39
N SER A 390 -5.67 -5.12 16.38
CA SER A 390 -4.34 -5.44 16.94
C SER A 390 -4.28 -6.86 17.48
N GLY A 391 -5.33 -7.30 18.20
CA GLY A 391 -5.47 -8.67 18.66
C GLY A 391 -5.49 -9.66 17.49
N TYR A 392 -6.22 -9.34 16.42
CA TYR A 392 -6.22 -10.13 15.19
C TYR A 392 -4.83 -10.16 14.54
N GLN A 393 -4.19 -9.01 14.31
CA GLN A 393 -2.86 -8.90 13.68
C GLN A 393 -1.78 -9.70 14.42
N VAL A 394 -1.78 -9.65 15.76
CA VAL A 394 -0.85 -10.45 16.59
C VAL A 394 -1.15 -11.95 16.49
N SER A 395 -2.40 -12.33 16.23
CA SER A 395 -2.83 -13.72 16.07
C SER A 395 -2.45 -14.34 14.73
N ILE A 396 -2.11 -13.54 13.72
CA ILE A 396 -1.80 -14.02 12.37
C ILE A 396 -0.56 -14.93 12.41
N VAL A 397 -0.74 -16.13 11.85
CA VAL A 397 0.32 -17.05 11.46
C VAL A 397 0.29 -17.16 9.93
N PRO A 398 1.24 -16.51 9.21
CA PRO A 398 1.25 -16.51 7.75
C PRO A 398 1.19 -17.93 7.17
N GLY A 399 0.24 -18.17 6.26
CA GLY A 399 0.03 -19.48 5.63
C GLY A 399 -0.69 -20.52 6.49
N ASP A 400 -1.07 -20.21 7.72
CA ASP A 400 -1.85 -21.10 8.60
C ASP A 400 -3.10 -20.39 9.16
N PRO A 401 -4.19 -20.32 8.37
CA PRO A 401 -5.42 -19.67 8.79
C PRO A 401 -6.12 -20.41 9.94
N ILE A 402 -5.88 -21.72 10.09
CA ILE A 402 -6.44 -22.52 11.20
C ILE A 402 -5.76 -22.12 12.51
N LYS A 403 -4.43 -22.04 12.53
CA LYS A 403 -3.69 -21.61 13.72
C LYS A 403 -3.96 -20.14 14.05
N THR A 404 -4.11 -19.29 13.03
CA THR A 404 -4.55 -17.90 13.19
C THR A 404 -5.90 -17.82 13.91
N ALA A 405 -6.89 -18.58 13.43
CA ALA A 405 -8.21 -18.61 14.04
C ALA A 405 -8.21 -19.15 15.47
N GLN A 406 -7.40 -20.18 15.76
CA GLN A 406 -7.20 -20.68 17.12
C GLN A 406 -6.69 -19.58 18.05
N LEU A 407 -5.55 -18.97 17.70
CA LEU A 407 -4.90 -17.94 18.52
C LEU A 407 -5.80 -16.72 18.72
N PHE A 408 -6.50 -16.30 17.66
CA PHE A 408 -7.43 -15.18 17.78
C PHE A 408 -8.64 -15.53 18.64
N SER A 409 -9.21 -16.74 18.51
CA SER A 409 -10.31 -17.17 19.38
C SER A 409 -9.90 -17.23 20.86
N GLU A 410 -8.67 -17.64 21.16
CA GLU A 410 -8.11 -17.64 22.52
C GLU A 410 -8.01 -16.20 23.05
N PHE A 411 -7.48 -15.28 22.26
CA PHE A 411 -7.45 -13.86 22.60
C PHE A 411 -8.85 -13.29 22.87
N LEU A 412 -9.83 -13.63 22.02
CA LEU A 412 -11.20 -13.17 22.19
C LEU A 412 -11.84 -13.73 23.46
N VAL A 413 -11.65 -15.01 23.78
CA VAL A 413 -12.18 -15.61 25.03
C VAL A 413 -11.57 -14.93 26.25
N ASP A 414 -10.25 -14.73 26.27
CA ASP A 414 -9.54 -14.13 27.40
C ASP A 414 -9.94 -12.67 27.66
N ASN A 415 -10.43 -11.99 26.62
CA ASN A 415 -10.81 -10.58 26.68
C ASN A 415 -12.31 -10.35 26.44
N LEU A 416 -13.15 -11.39 26.46
CA LEU A 416 -14.53 -11.28 25.95
C LEU A 416 -15.37 -10.24 26.70
N GLU A 417 -15.41 -10.35 28.03
CA GLU A 417 -16.16 -9.42 28.91
C GLU A 417 -15.73 -7.97 28.68
N ARG A 418 -14.41 -7.76 28.52
CA ARG A 418 -13.79 -6.45 28.27
C ARG A 418 -14.19 -5.93 26.89
N LEU A 419 -14.09 -6.77 25.87
CA LEU A 419 -14.36 -6.41 24.49
C LEU A 419 -15.85 -6.15 24.26
N VAL A 420 -16.76 -6.87 24.92
CA VAL A 420 -18.21 -6.60 24.85
C VAL A 420 -18.53 -5.19 25.36
N GLU A 421 -17.88 -4.75 26.44
CA GLU A 421 -18.07 -3.40 26.97
C GLU A 421 -17.51 -2.31 26.04
N LEU A 422 -16.41 -2.61 25.33
CA LEU A 422 -15.71 -1.66 24.47
C LEU A 422 -16.25 -1.61 23.04
N LEU A 423 -16.83 -2.72 22.56
CA LEU A 423 -17.24 -2.90 21.17
C LEU A 423 -18.71 -3.33 21.11
N PRO A 424 -19.65 -2.38 21.10
CA PRO A 424 -21.09 -2.69 21.05
C PRO A 424 -21.50 -3.56 19.86
N ASN A 425 -20.72 -3.56 18.78
CA ASN A 425 -20.95 -4.35 17.57
C ASN A 425 -20.14 -5.66 17.53
N LEU A 426 -19.51 -6.08 18.65
CA LEU A 426 -18.73 -7.31 18.70
C LEU A 426 -19.55 -8.54 18.30
N GLU A 427 -20.82 -8.59 18.72
CA GLU A 427 -21.76 -9.62 18.30
C GLU A 427 -21.98 -9.58 16.77
N VAL A 428 -22.11 -8.43 16.12
CA VAL A 428 -22.20 -8.43 14.65
C VAL A 428 -20.92 -8.96 14.01
N ILE A 429 -19.76 -8.61 14.56
CA ILE A 429 -18.45 -9.05 14.05
C ILE A 429 -18.27 -10.56 14.20
N LEU A 430 -18.49 -11.11 15.40
CA LEU A 430 -18.33 -12.54 15.66
C LEU A 430 -19.33 -13.39 14.86
N PHE A 431 -20.52 -12.85 14.55
CA PHE A 431 -21.53 -13.54 13.74
C PHE A 431 -20.98 -13.81 12.35
N ARG A 432 -20.32 -12.80 11.77
CA ARG A 432 -19.70 -12.89 10.46
C ARG A 432 -18.54 -13.88 10.48
N PHE A 433 -17.71 -13.86 11.53
CA PHE A 433 -16.66 -14.88 11.69
C PHE A 433 -17.23 -16.31 11.75
N CYS A 434 -18.39 -16.51 12.36
CA CYS A 434 -19.04 -17.81 12.45
C CYS A 434 -19.69 -18.27 11.12
N ASN A 435 -20.19 -17.34 10.30
CA ASN A 435 -21.02 -17.65 9.13
C ASN A 435 -20.32 -17.46 7.78
N GLU A 436 -19.29 -16.61 7.71
CA GLU A 436 -18.65 -16.22 6.45
C GLU A 436 -17.25 -16.84 6.28
N THR A 437 -16.70 -17.49 7.32
CA THR A 437 -15.44 -18.24 7.21
C THR A 437 -15.67 -19.71 6.89
N PRO A 438 -14.69 -20.42 6.27
CA PRO A 438 -14.74 -21.87 6.11
C PRO A 438 -15.02 -22.61 7.42
N VAL A 439 -15.69 -23.76 7.35
CA VAL A 439 -16.15 -24.54 8.52
C VAL A 439 -14.98 -24.93 9.44
N GLU A 440 -13.81 -25.17 8.86
CA GLU A 440 -12.58 -25.51 9.57
C GLU A 440 -12.09 -24.39 10.50
N ILE A 441 -12.41 -23.14 10.16
CA ILE A 441 -12.07 -21.91 10.87
C ILE A 441 -13.22 -21.49 11.80
N SER A 442 -14.47 -21.51 11.29
CA SER A 442 -15.63 -20.98 12.00
C SER A 442 -15.89 -21.64 13.36
N LYS A 443 -15.56 -22.93 13.50
CA LYS A 443 -15.70 -23.69 14.75
C LYS A 443 -14.99 -23.06 15.95
N TYR A 444 -13.91 -22.30 15.74
CA TYR A 444 -13.20 -21.62 16.82
C TYR A 444 -13.99 -20.40 17.30
N TYR A 445 -14.63 -19.68 16.39
CA TYR A 445 -15.43 -18.50 16.70
C TYR A 445 -16.81 -18.84 17.28
N TRP A 446 -17.41 -19.98 16.89
CA TRP A 446 -18.64 -20.48 17.51
C TRP A 446 -18.52 -20.65 19.02
N ARG A 447 -17.34 -21.07 19.51
CA ARG A 447 -17.08 -21.16 20.94
C ARG A 447 -17.10 -19.79 21.63
N VAL A 448 -16.57 -18.76 20.97
CA VAL A 448 -16.58 -17.38 21.48
C VAL A 448 -18.01 -16.85 21.50
N TRP A 449 -18.75 -17.03 20.39
CA TRP A 449 -20.15 -16.63 20.23
C TRP A 449 -21.05 -17.17 21.35
N LEU A 450 -20.96 -18.47 21.63
CA LEU A 450 -21.80 -19.10 22.66
C LEU A 450 -21.52 -18.56 24.07
N ASN A 451 -20.38 -17.91 24.29
CA ASN A 451 -20.05 -17.26 25.54
C ASN A 451 -20.50 -15.78 25.59
N THR A 452 -20.86 -15.15 24.47
CA THR A 452 -21.43 -13.79 24.48
C THR A 452 -22.93 -13.76 24.77
N GLU A 453 -23.64 -14.88 24.55
CA GLU A 453 -25.08 -15.01 24.81
C GLU A 453 -25.43 -15.38 26.28
N ARG A 454 -24.42 -15.53 27.15
CA ARG A 454 -24.58 -15.83 28.58
C ARG A 454 -24.35 -14.59 29.42
#